data_AF-A0A813LJD6-F1
#
_entry.id   AF-A0A813LJD6-F1
#
_cell.length_a   1.000
_cell.length_b   1.000
_cell.length_c   1.000
_cell.angle_alpha   90.00
_cell.angle_beta   90.00
_cell.angle_gamma   90.00
#
_symmetry.space_group_name_H-M   'P 1'
#
loop_
_entity.id
_entity.type
_entity.pdbx_description
1 polymer ?
#
loop_
_entity_poly.entity_id
_entity_poly.type
_entity_poly.pdbx_seq_one_letter_code
_entity_poly.pdbx_strand_id
1 'polypeptide(L)'
;SLIVGSDIGYDPDLFEALLQTLVAQSSDSTEIYQGLADREEDEEPNVQDFIDAVAHLFSCEVVHQLRFEPYQSLTKVVRMKRKVQPEAVG
;
A
#
# COMPACT_ATOMS: atom_id res chain seq x y z
N SER A 1 -2.30 13.59 -9.69
CA SER A 1 -1.50 13.86 -8.47
C SER A 1 -0.68 12.65 -8.12
N LEU A 2 0.35 12.79 -7.28
CA LEU A 2 1.24 11.70 -6.89
C LEU A 2 1.38 11.68 -5.36
N ILE A 3 1.20 10.51 -4.75
CA ILE A 3 1.53 10.24 -3.35
C ILE A 3 2.59 9.15 -3.34
N VAL A 4 3.64 9.34 -2.54
CA VAL A 4 4.71 8.36 -2.36
C VAL A 4 4.89 8.13 -0.87
N GLY A 5 4.94 6.86 -0.47
CA GLY A 5 5.36 6.45 0.86
C GLY A 5 6.42 5.36 0.79
N SER A 6 7.21 5.26 1.85
CA SER A 6 8.27 4.27 1.99
C SER A 6 8.26 3.76 3.41
N ASP A 7 8.19 2.45 3.57
CA ASP A 7 8.25 1.75 4.85
C ASP A 7 7.17 2.24 5.85
N ILE A 8 5.96 2.49 5.34
CA ILE A 8 4.78 2.88 6.13
C ILE A 8 3.64 1.89 5.89
N GLY A 9 2.84 1.62 6.92
CA GLY A 9 1.68 0.73 6.83
C GLY A 9 1.86 -0.66 7.45
N TYR A 10 2.88 -0.83 8.30
CA TYR A 10 3.08 -2.03 9.12
C TYR A 10 2.66 -1.85 10.57
N ASP A 11 2.58 -0.61 11.04
CA ASP A 11 2.19 -0.29 12.42
C ASP A 11 0.66 -0.33 12.54
N PRO A 12 0.09 -1.29 13.28
CA PRO A 12 -1.37 -1.42 13.43
C PRO A 12 -2.01 -0.19 14.06
N ASP A 13 -1.30 0.53 14.93
CA ASP A 13 -1.84 1.70 15.63
C ASP A 13 -1.95 2.92 14.69
N LEU A 14 -1.15 2.95 13.63
CA LEU A 14 -1.13 4.03 12.64
C LEU A 14 -1.86 3.69 11.34
N PHE A 15 -2.22 2.41 11.16
CA PHE A 15 -2.73 1.92 9.88
C PHE A 15 -4.03 2.59 9.46
N GLU A 16 -5.00 2.72 10.36
CA GLU A 16 -6.28 3.36 10.04
C GLU A 16 -6.10 4.84 9.66
N ALA A 17 -5.31 5.58 10.43
CA ALA A 17 -5.04 7.00 10.16
C ALA A 17 -4.32 7.20 8.82
N LEU A 18 -3.41 6.28 8.47
CA LEU A 18 -2.77 6.26 7.15
C LEU A 18 -3.80 6.08 6.04
N LEU A 19 -4.72 5.11 6.15
CA LEU A 19 -5.76 4.88 5.13
C LEU A 19 -6.69 6.08 4.97
N GLN A 20 -7.16 6.64 6.09
CA GLN A 20 -8.00 7.84 6.05
C GLN A 20 -7.28 9.00 5.35
N THR A 21 -5.98 9.17 5.61
CA THR A 21 -5.15 10.19 4.96
C THR A 21 -5.03 9.93 3.46
N LEU A 22 -4.71 8.70 3.05
CA LEU A 22 -4.60 8.34 1.64
C LEU A 22 -5.92 8.56 0.89
N VAL A 23 -7.06 8.21 1.49
CA VAL A 23 -8.39 8.44 0.91
C VAL A 23 -8.70 9.93 0.80
N ALA A 24 -8.43 10.72 1.84
CA ALA A 24 -8.70 12.15 1.85
C ALA A 24 -7.83 12.94 0.86
N GLN A 25 -6.60 12.47 0.62
CA GLN A 25 -5.64 13.13 -0.28
C GLN A 25 -5.66 12.59 -1.71
N SER A 26 -6.49 11.57 -2.02
CA SER A 26 -6.56 10.96 -3.35
C SER A 26 -7.89 11.17 -4.07
N SER A 27 -7.76 11.41 -5.37
CA SER A 27 -8.83 11.36 -6.36
C SER A 27 -8.61 10.19 -7.33
N ASP A 28 -9.54 9.98 -8.26
CA ASP A 28 -9.46 8.93 -9.28
C ASP A 28 -8.25 9.05 -10.22
N SER A 29 -7.68 10.25 -10.34
CA SER A 29 -6.46 10.52 -11.13
C SER A 29 -5.19 10.55 -10.29
N THR A 30 -5.26 10.20 -9.01
CA THR A 30 -4.11 10.13 -8.11
C THR A 30 -3.44 8.78 -8.23
N GLU A 31 -2.13 8.80 -8.50
CA GLU A 31 -1.28 7.61 -8.45
C GLU A 31 -0.60 7.57 -7.08
N ILE A 32 -0.64 6.41 -6.43
CA ILE A 32 -0.03 6.20 -5.12
C ILE A 32 1.01 5.09 -5.24
N TYR A 33 2.21 5.31 -4.72
CA TYR A 33 3.28 4.30 -4.70
C TYR A 33 3.77 4.09 -3.26
N GLN A 34 3.80 2.83 -2.82
CA GLN A 34 4.33 2.43 -1.52
C GLN A 34 5.52 1.51 -1.72
N GLY A 35 6.71 1.96 -1.31
CA GLY A 35 7.90 1.12 -1.21
C GLY A 35 7.89 0.39 0.13
N LEU A 36 7.81 -0.93 0.11
CA LEU A 36 7.52 -1.76 1.27
C LEU A 36 8.54 -2.91 1.36
N ALA A 37 9.09 -3.13 2.56
CA ALA A 37 9.88 -4.32 2.88
C ALA A 37 8.95 -5.54 2.98
N ASP A 38 9.18 -6.53 2.12
CA ASP A 38 8.55 -7.83 2.17
C ASP A 38 9.35 -8.71 3.12
N ARG A 39 8.87 -8.76 4.37
CA ARG A 39 9.47 -9.52 5.46
C ARG A 39 9.08 -11.00 5.29
N GLU A 40 10.08 -11.87 5.40
CA GLU A 40 9.93 -13.32 5.19
C GLU A 40 9.95 -14.11 6.52
N GLU A 41 10.17 -13.41 7.64
CA GLU A 41 10.19 -14.01 8.98
C GLU A 41 8.75 -14.29 9.46
N ASP A 42 8.57 -15.42 10.15
CA ASP A 42 7.27 -15.79 10.72
C ASP A 42 6.81 -14.70 11.71
N GLU A 43 5.52 -14.40 11.70
CA GLU A 43 4.85 -13.37 12.53
C GLU A 43 5.16 -11.90 12.16
N GLU A 44 6.08 -11.63 11.23
CA GLU A 44 6.29 -10.28 10.71
C GLU A 44 5.30 -9.91 9.60
N PRO A 45 4.73 -8.69 9.61
CA PRO A 45 3.83 -8.26 8.56
C PRO A 45 4.58 -8.10 7.24
N ASN A 46 4.03 -8.67 6.17
CA ASN A 46 4.59 -8.62 4.82
C ASN A 46 3.79 -7.71 3.89
N VAL A 47 4.20 -7.62 2.63
CA VAL A 47 3.54 -6.73 1.65
C VAL A 47 2.14 -7.22 1.28
N GLN A 48 1.90 -8.53 1.32
CA GLN A 48 0.57 -9.08 1.03
C GLN A 48 -0.43 -8.71 2.12
N ASP A 49 -0.04 -8.73 3.39
CA ASP A 49 -0.90 -8.30 4.51
C ASP A 49 -1.37 -6.85 4.31
N PHE A 50 -0.45 -5.97 3.90
CA PHE A 50 -0.79 -4.59 3.53
C PHE A 50 -1.78 -4.54 2.35
N ILE A 51 -1.50 -5.27 1.26
CA ILE A 51 -2.35 -5.29 0.07
C ILE A 51 -3.77 -5.75 0.42
N ASP A 52 -3.89 -6.82 1.20
CA ASP A 52 -5.18 -7.39 1.59
C ASP A 52 -5.97 -6.40 2.47
N ALA A 53 -5.28 -5.75 3.41
CA ALA A 53 -5.90 -4.78 4.29
C ALA A 53 -6.43 -3.55 3.52
N VAL A 54 -5.76 -3.11 2.46
CA VAL A 54 -6.19 -1.93 1.65
C VAL A 54 -7.07 -2.28 0.45
N ALA A 55 -7.18 -3.57 0.10
CA ALA A 55 -7.83 -4.04 -1.13
C ALA A 55 -9.32 -3.64 -1.21
N HIS A 56 -9.99 -3.38 -0.09
CA HIS A 56 -11.39 -2.95 -0.09
C HIS A 56 -11.57 -1.49 -0.58
N LEU A 57 -10.52 -0.66 -0.50
CA LEU A 57 -10.53 0.76 -0.91
C LEU A 57 -9.71 1.02 -2.18
N PHE A 58 -8.66 0.24 -2.42
CA PHE A 58 -7.70 0.46 -3.49
C PHE A 58 -7.53 -0.79 -4.37
N SER A 59 -7.33 -0.61 -5.66
CA SER A 59 -6.68 -1.62 -6.49
C SER A 59 -5.17 -1.52 -6.31
N CYS A 60 -4.51 -2.66 -6.15
CA CYS A 60 -3.08 -2.73 -5.88
C CYS A 60 -2.39 -3.58 -6.94
N GLU A 61 -1.21 -3.13 -7.38
CA GLU A 61 -0.35 -3.82 -8.34
C GLU A 61 1.10 -3.72 -7.87
N VAL A 62 1.81 -4.84 -7.72
CA VAL A 62 3.25 -4.81 -7.48
C VAL A 62 3.94 -4.50 -8.81
N VAL A 63 4.46 -3.28 -8.93
CA VAL A 63 5.07 -2.79 -10.19
C VAL A 63 6.59 -2.90 -10.21
N HIS A 64 7.20 -3.12 -9.05
CA HIS A 64 8.64 -3.38 -8.94
C HIS A 64 8.93 -4.29 -7.75
N GLN A 65 9.97 -5.10 -7.88
CA GLN A 65 10.50 -5.92 -6.80
C GLN A 65 12.01 -6.05 -6.95
N LEU A 66 12.75 -5.83 -5.87
CA LEU A 66 14.21 -5.89 -5.88
C LEU A 66 14.75 -6.34 -4.53
N ARG A 67 15.66 -7.32 -4.57
CA ARG A 67 16.52 -7.69 -3.45
C ARG A 67 17.95 -7.29 -3.79
N PHE A 68 18.54 -6.39 -3.00
CA PHE A 68 19.90 -5.89 -3.24
C PHE A 68 20.96 -6.88 -2.73
N GLU A 69 20.74 -7.48 -1.56
CA GLU A 69 21.64 -8.47 -0.96
C GLU A 69 20.85 -9.71 -0.48
N PRO A 70 21.46 -10.91 -0.45
CA PRO A 70 20.75 -12.16 -0.10
C PRO A 70 20.01 -12.14 1.24
N TYR A 71 20.54 -11.42 2.22
CA TYR A 71 20.03 -11.35 3.60
C TYR A 71 19.18 -10.11 3.88
N GLN A 72 18.94 -9.27 2.88
CA GLN A 72 18.04 -8.11 3.01
C GLN A 72 16.61 -8.50 2.64
N SER A 73 15.64 -7.87 3.29
CA SER A 73 14.23 -7.98 2.93
C SER A 73 14.03 -7.57 1.46
N LEU A 74 13.18 -8.31 0.76
CA LEU A 74 12.80 -7.98 -0.61
C LEU A 74 12.00 -6.66 -0.59
N THR A 75 12.43 -5.63 -1.30
CA THR A 75 11.62 -4.41 -1.42
C THR A 75 10.64 -4.57 -2.57
N LYS A 76 9.34 -4.38 -2.31
CA LYS A 76 8.30 -4.28 -3.34
C LYS A 76 7.78 -2.85 -3.44
N VAL A 77 7.54 -2.39 -4.66
CA VAL A 77 6.81 -1.14 -4.90
C VAL A 77 5.39 -1.51 -5.32
N VAL A 78 4.42 -1.15 -4.47
CA VAL A 78 3.00 -1.32 -4.73
C VAL A 78 2.45 -0.02 -5.31
N ARG A 79 1.95 -0.09 -6.54
CA ARG A 79 1.11 0.96 -7.12
C ARG A 79 -0.32 0.75 -6.64
N MET A 80 -0.93 1.80 -6.10
CA MET A 80 -2.31 1.79 -5.64
C MET A 80 -3.14 2.82 -6.41
N LYS A 81 -4.39 2.46 -6.73
CA LYS A 81 -5.40 3.39 -7.23
C LYS A 81 -6.67 3.26 -6.42
N ARG A 82 -7.30 4.39 -6.11
CA ARG A 82 -8.59 4.40 -5.41
C ARG A 82 -9.63 3.68 -6.27
N LYS A 83 -10.39 2.76 -5.67
CA LYS A 83 -11.54 2.16 -6.33
C LYS A 83 -12.65 3.21 -6.39
N VAL A 84 -13.25 3.34 -7.57
CA VAL A 84 -14.46 4.17 -7.73
C VAL A 84 -15.55 3.52 -6.89
N GLN A 85 -15.95 4.17 -5.80
CA GLN A 85 -17.19 3.76 -5.14
C GLN A 85 -18.33 4.15 -6.07
N PRO A 86 -19.26 3.24 -6.40
CA PRO A 86 -20.45 3.64 -7.13
C PRO A 86 -21.13 4.73 -6.31
N GLU A 87 -21.27 5.93 -6.89
CA GLU A 87 -22.07 6.98 -6.28
C GLU A 87 -23.42 6.35 -5.93
N ALA A 88 -23.82 6.45 -4.67
CA ALA A 88 -25.17 6.06 -4.27
C ALA A 88 -26.12 6.92 -5.10
N VAL A 89 -26.77 6.30 -6.08
CA VAL A 89 -27.80 6.93 -6.89
C VAL A 89 -28.92 7.28 -5.92
N GLY A 90 -28.94 8.53 -5.48
CA GLY A 90 -30.00 9.14 -4.68
C GLY A 90 -31.02 9.83 -5.55
#